data_AF-X1NXD8-F1
#
_entry.id   AF-X1NXD8-F1
#
_cell.length_a   1.000
_cell.length_b   1.000
_cell.length_c   1.000
_cell.angle_alpha   90.00
_cell.angle_beta   90.00
_cell.angle_gamma   90.00
#
_symmetry.space_group_name_H-M   'P 1'
#
loop_
_entity.id
_entity.type
_entity.pdbx_description
1 polymer ?
#
loop_
_entity_poly.entity_id
_entity_poly.type
_entity_poly.pdbx_seq_one_letter_code
_entity_poly.pdbx_strand_id
1 'polypeptide(L)'
;MPYRSIDTERKVELILEHLKGARICSLTHEYSINENFIHLWKNKVLQALSEILCPGTPGPRPRSRVEILKEKLEELQNKYERLSQLSQVTVSNEEIDR
;
A
#
# COMPACT_ATOMS: atom_id res chain seq x y z
N MET A 1 0.99 -17.32 -41.84
CA MET A 1 0.82 -18.19 -40.66
C MET A 1 -0.35 -17.66 -39.85
N PRO A 2 -1.38 -18.46 -39.54
CA PRO A 2 -2.48 -18.01 -38.68
C PRO A 2 -1.92 -17.78 -37.27
N TYR A 3 -2.10 -16.58 -36.74
CA TYR A 3 -1.68 -16.24 -35.38
C TYR A 3 -2.51 -17.06 -34.39
N ARG A 4 -1.84 -17.86 -33.53
CA ARG A 4 -2.52 -18.50 -32.40
C ARG A 4 -3.09 -17.40 -31.50
N SER A 5 -4.38 -17.48 -31.18
CA SER A 5 -4.92 -16.64 -30.12
C SER A 5 -4.27 -17.07 -28.81
N ILE A 6 -3.56 -16.15 -28.19
CA ILE A 6 -2.93 -16.39 -26.90
C ILE A 6 -3.86 -15.88 -25.81
N ASP A 7 -4.07 -16.72 -24.80
CA ASP A 7 -4.89 -16.41 -23.64
C ASP A 7 -4.33 -15.22 -22.87
N THR A 8 -5.21 -14.53 -22.17
CA THR A 8 -4.87 -13.29 -21.47
C THR A 8 -3.78 -13.50 -20.41
N GLU A 9 -3.86 -14.60 -19.65
CA GLU A 9 -2.85 -14.97 -18.64
C GLU A 9 -1.46 -15.08 -19.25
N ARG A 10 -1.37 -15.75 -20.40
CA ARG A 10 -0.11 -16.00 -21.09
C ARG A 10 0.49 -14.73 -21.71
N LYS A 11 -0.34 -13.75 -22.07
CA LYS A 11 0.14 -12.40 -22.44
C LYS A 11 0.75 -11.67 -21.24
N VAL A 12 0.16 -11.81 -20.06
CA VAL A 12 0.69 -11.20 -18.83
C VAL A 12 2.03 -11.84 -18.45
N GLU A 13 2.13 -13.17 -18.49
CA GLU A 13 3.39 -13.90 -18.26
C GLU A 13 4.50 -13.44 -19.20
N LEU A 14 4.22 -13.33 -20.50
CA LEU A 14 5.18 -12.84 -21.49
C LEU A 14 5.70 -11.44 -21.13
N ILE A 15 4.80 -10.53 -20.74
CA ILE A 15 5.17 -9.16 -20.35
C ILE A 15 6.00 -9.17 -19.07
N LEU A 16 5.68 -10.04 -18.11
CA LEU A 16 6.47 -10.21 -16.89
C LEU A 16 7.89 -10.70 -17.21
N GLU A 17 8.05 -11.69 -18.07
CA GLU A 17 9.37 -12.16 -18.51
C GLU A 17 10.18 -11.05 -19.19
N HIS A 18 9.54 -10.23 -20.02
CA HIS A 18 10.19 -9.06 -20.60
C HIS A 18 10.63 -8.05 -19.54
N LEU A 19 9.77 -7.75 -18.55
CA LEU A 19 10.10 -6.84 -17.45
C LEU A 19 11.23 -7.38 -16.55
N LYS A 20 11.38 -8.70 -16.44
CA LYS A 20 12.52 -9.36 -15.76
C LYS A 20 13.83 -9.27 -16.56
N GLY A 21 13.78 -8.83 -17.82
CA GLY A 21 14.96 -8.62 -18.67
C GLY A 21 15.05 -9.53 -19.89
N ALA A 22 14.05 -10.37 -20.17
CA ALA A 22 14.05 -11.18 -21.38
C ALA A 22 14.00 -10.31 -22.65
N ARG A 23 14.79 -10.70 -23.66
CA ARG A 23 14.82 -10.01 -24.95
C ARG A 23 13.53 -10.29 -25.73
N ILE A 24 13.01 -9.26 -26.38
CA ILE A 24 11.77 -9.36 -27.17
C ILE A 24 11.92 -10.38 -28.29
N CYS A 25 13.08 -10.44 -28.97
CA CYS A 25 13.34 -11.43 -30.01
C CYS A 25 13.27 -12.89 -29.52
N SER A 26 13.58 -13.15 -28.26
CA SER A 26 13.45 -14.49 -27.67
C SER A 26 11.98 -14.83 -27.44
N LEU A 27 11.22 -13.87 -26.90
CA LEU A 27 9.79 -14.03 -26.62
C LEU A 27 8.95 -14.15 -27.90
N THR A 28 9.30 -13.43 -28.97
CA THR A 28 8.60 -13.57 -30.25
C THR A 28 8.76 -14.97 -30.84
N HIS A 29 9.95 -15.56 -30.70
CA HIS A 29 10.22 -16.91 -31.16
C HIS A 29 9.51 -17.97 -30.30
N GLU A 30 9.65 -17.89 -28.98
CA GLU A 30 9.05 -18.84 -28.03
C GLU A 30 7.52 -18.86 -28.10
N TYR A 31 6.90 -17.69 -28.18
CA TYR A 31 5.44 -17.56 -28.17
C TYR A 31 4.84 -17.44 -29.58
N SER A 32 5.67 -17.43 -30.63
CA SER A 32 5.25 -17.25 -32.03
C SER A 32 4.39 -15.99 -32.23
N ILE A 33 4.80 -14.88 -31.64
CA ILE A 33 4.10 -13.58 -31.68
C ILE A 33 4.96 -12.56 -32.40
N ASN A 34 4.32 -11.63 -33.11
CA ASN A 34 5.00 -10.46 -33.64
C ASN A 34 5.41 -9.51 -32.50
N GLU A 35 6.64 -9.01 -32.57
CA GLU A 35 7.22 -8.01 -31.67
C GLU A 35 6.29 -6.80 -31.46
N ASN A 36 5.62 -6.34 -32.52
CA ASN A 36 4.71 -5.19 -32.45
C ASN A 36 3.57 -5.40 -31.44
N PHE A 37 3.06 -6.62 -31.30
CA PHE A 37 2.02 -6.92 -30.31
C PHE A 37 2.58 -6.90 -28.88
N ILE A 38 3.81 -7.37 -28.69
CA ILE A 38 4.49 -7.36 -27.40
C ILE A 38 4.67 -5.91 -26.92
N HIS A 39 5.15 -5.02 -27.79
CA HIS A 39 5.26 -3.59 -27.48
C HIS A 39 3.90 -2.97 -27.16
N LEU A 40 2.88 -3.29 -27.94
CA LEU A 40 1.52 -2.77 -27.73
C LEU A 40 0.94 -3.21 -26.37
N TRP A 41 1.08 -4.49 -26.01
CA TRP A 41 0.58 -4.97 -24.73
C TRP A 41 1.39 -4.43 -23.56
N LYS A 42 2.72 -4.36 -23.69
CA LYS A 42 3.59 -3.72 -22.68
C LYS A 42 3.13 -2.30 -22.36
N ASN A 43 2.92 -1.48 -23.38
CA ASN A 43 2.51 -0.09 -23.19
C ASN A 43 1.14 0.01 -22.49
N LYS A 44 0.17 -0.83 -22.90
CA LYS A 44 -1.14 -0.88 -22.24
C LYS A 44 -1.05 -1.31 -20.77
N VAL A 45 -0.23 -2.31 -20.47
CA VAL A 45 -0.03 -2.78 -19.09
C VAL A 45 0.65 -1.71 -18.26
N LEU A 46 1.69 -1.06 -18.76
CA LEU A 46 2.37 0.02 -18.04
C LEU A 46 1.45 1.22 -17.79
N GLN A 47 0.61 1.57 -18.76
CA GLN A 47 -0.38 2.63 -18.59
C GLN A 47 -1.40 2.26 -17.49
N ALA A 48 -1.98 1.06 -17.56
CA ALA A 48 -2.94 0.60 -16.54
C ALA A 48 -2.29 0.51 -15.14
N LEU A 49 -1.06 0.03 -15.05
CA LEU A 49 -0.31 0.00 -13.79
C LEU A 49 -0.04 1.41 -13.26
N SER A 50 0.27 2.37 -14.14
CA SER A 50 0.48 3.76 -13.73
C SER A 50 -0.79 4.38 -13.14
N GLU A 51 -1.96 4.08 -13.70
CA GLU A 51 -3.25 4.54 -13.18
C GLU A 51 -3.59 3.92 -11.82
N ILE A 52 -3.24 2.65 -11.61
CA ILE A 52 -3.49 1.92 -10.35
C ILE A 52 -2.51 2.36 -9.25
N LEU A 53 -1.23 2.47 -9.58
CA LEU A 53 -0.16 2.74 -8.62
C LEU A 53 -0.06 4.23 -8.26
N CYS A 54 -0.48 5.12 -9.16
CA CYS A 54 -0.61 6.55 -8.91
C CYS A 54 -2.10 6.92 -8.90
N PRO A 55 -2.84 6.63 -7.81
CA PRO A 55 -4.24 7.04 -7.72
C PRO A 55 -4.33 8.55 -7.88
N GLY A 56 -5.18 9.01 -8.81
CA GLY A 56 -5.43 10.44 -9.04
C GLY A 56 -6.01 11.16 -7.82
N THR A 57 -6.56 10.39 -6.88
CA THR A 57 -6.89 10.85 -5.54
C THR A 57 -5.76 10.50 -4.57
N PRO A 58 -5.13 11.48 -3.89
CA PRO A 58 -4.19 11.17 -2.83
C PRO A 58 -4.91 10.26 -1.82
N GLY A 59 -4.31 9.10 -1.56
CA GLY A 59 -4.81 8.18 -0.54
C GLY A 59 -4.98 8.89 0.81
N PRO A 60 -5.70 8.29 1.77
CA PRO A 60 -5.87 8.87 3.09
C PRO A 60 -4.49 9.26 3.63
N ARG A 61 -4.34 10.56 3.94
CA ARG A 61 -3.06 11.12 4.38
C ARG A 61 -2.58 10.27 5.55
N PRO A 62 -1.34 9.73 5.51
CA PRO A 62 -0.80 9.06 6.68
C PRO A 62 -0.88 10.01 7.86
N ARG A 63 -1.48 9.56 8.99
CA ARG A 63 -1.62 10.37 10.21
C ARG A 63 -0.26 10.96 10.54
N SER A 64 -0.21 12.27 10.76
CA SER A 64 1.05 12.92 11.06
C SER A 64 1.58 12.40 12.40
N ARG A 65 2.92 12.29 12.53
CA ARG A 65 3.53 11.92 13.81
C ARG A 65 3.09 12.85 14.95
N VAL A 66 2.77 14.10 14.61
CA VAL A 66 2.23 15.11 15.52
C VAL A 66 0.83 14.76 16.02
N GLU A 67 -0.08 14.32 15.15
CA GLU A 67 -1.42 13.86 15.55
C GLU A 67 -1.35 12.67 16.51
N ILE A 68 -0.51 11.68 16.19
CA ILE A 68 -0.31 10.49 17.03
C ILE A 68 0.24 10.88 18.41
N LEU A 69 1.19 11.83 18.45
CA LEU A 69 1.77 12.28 19.71
C LEU A 69 0.78 13.11 20.54
N LYS A 70 -0.09 13.89 19.90
CA LYS A 70 -1.16 14.64 20.59
C LYS A 70 -2.18 13.71 21.25
N GLU A 71 -2.69 12.72 20.52
CA GLU A 71 -3.60 11.71 21.07
C GLU A 71 -2.99 10.99 22.29
N LYS A 72 -1.71 10.57 22.18
CA LYS A 72 -1.00 9.94 23.30
C LYS A 72 -0.81 10.85 24.51
N LEU A 73 -0.56 12.14 24.28
CA LEU A 73 -0.38 13.11 25.36
C LEU A 73 -1.71 13.35 26.10
N GLU A 74 -2.82 13.44 25.36
CA GLU A 74 -4.16 13.57 25.91
C GLU A 74 -4.57 12.32 26.72
N GLU A 75 -4.26 11.12 26.22
CA GLU A 75 -4.44 9.89 27.00
C GLU A 75 -3.64 9.87 28.30
N LEU A 76 -2.39 10.36 28.27
CA LEU A 76 -1.52 10.44 29.44
C LEU A 76 -2.05 11.46 30.46
N GLN A 77 -2.52 12.61 30.01
CA GLN A 77 -3.14 13.62 30.88
C GLN A 77 -4.39 13.07 31.56
N ASN A 78 -5.27 12.41 30.81
CA ASN A 78 -6.48 11.78 31.37
C ASN A 78 -6.14 10.70 32.41
N LYS A 79 -5.10 9.89 32.17
CA LYS A 79 -4.62 8.91 33.15
C LYS A 79 -4.06 9.58 34.40
N TYR A 80 -3.29 10.65 34.23
CA TYR A 80 -2.72 11.41 35.34
C TYR A 80 -3.81 12.06 36.21
N GLU A 81 -4.82 12.70 35.60
CA GLU A 81 -5.94 13.29 36.36
C GLU A 81 -6.71 12.25 37.16
N ARG A 82 -6.99 11.07 36.59
CA ARG A 82 -7.64 9.98 37.31
C ARG A 82 -6.82 9.50 38.51
N LEU A 83 -5.50 9.38 38.35
CA LEU A 83 -4.60 8.99 39.45
C LEU A 83 -4.54 10.08 40.52
N SER A 84 -4.50 11.35 40.12
CA SER A 84 -4.53 12.49 41.05
C SER A 84 -5.82 12.50 41.88
N GLN A 85 -6.98 12.31 41.24
CA GLN A 85 -8.28 12.23 41.93
C GLN A 85 -8.32 11.05 42.92
N LEU A 86 -7.82 9.88 42.52
CA LEU A 86 -7.72 8.73 43.42
C LEU A 86 -6.81 9.00 44.62
N SER A 87 -5.68 9.69 44.40
CA SER A 87 -4.75 10.04 45.49
C SER A 87 -5.37 11.01 46.50
N GLN A 88 -6.16 11.99 46.03
CA GLN A 88 -6.84 12.94 46.90
C GLN A 88 -7.91 12.25 47.76
N VAL A 89 -8.68 11.33 47.17
CA VAL A 89 -9.69 10.52 47.90
C VAL A 89 -9.03 9.66 48.99
N THR A 90 -7.85 9.08 48.73
CA THR A 90 -7.15 8.28 49.75
C THR A 90 -6.63 9.10 50.93
N VAL A 91 -6.16 10.33 50.70
CA VAL A 91 -5.67 11.22 51.78
C VAL A 91 -6.83 11.72 52.65
N SER A 92 -8.00 12.01 52.06
CA SER A 92 -9.17 12.47 52.83
C SER A 92 -9.73 11.40 53.77
N ASN A 93 -9.64 10.12 53.41
CA ASN A 93 -10.14 9.03 54.22
C ASN A 93 -9.23 8.71 55.43
N GLU A 94 -7.92 8.94 55.33
CA GLU A 94 -7.00 8.75 56.47
C GLU A 94 -7.09 9.86 57.53
N GLU A 95 -7.57 11.07 57.17
CA GLU A 95 -7.77 12.17 58.11
C GLU A 95 -9.07 12.05 58.94
N ILE A 96 -10.03 11.23 58.49
CA ILE A 96 -11.31 11.02 59.21
C ILE A 96 -11.18 9.94 60.31
N ASP A 97 -10.18 9.05 60.22
CA ASP A 97 -9.98 7.92 61.14
C ASP A 97 -8.94 8.19 62.27
N ARG A 98 -8.53 9.45 62.50
CA ARG A 98 -7.65 9.85 63.62
C ARG A 98 -8.37 10.73 64.63
#